data_AF-A0A9W8M6Y9-F1
#
_entry.id   AF-A0A9W8M6Y9-F1
#
_cell.length_a   1.000
_cell.length_b   1.000
_cell.length_c   1.000
_cell.angle_alpha   90.00
_cell.angle_beta   90.00
_cell.angle_gamma   90.00
#
_symmetry.space_group_name_H-M   'P 1'
#
loop_
_entity.id
_entity.type
_entity.pdbx_description
1 polymer ?
#
loop_
_entity_poly.entity_id
_entity_poly.type
_entity_poly.pdbx_seq_one_letter_code
_entity_poly.pdbx_strand_id
1 'polypeptide(L)'
;MLSLARTRIARRCTPALLSRRAVVCPQRQRIRHYSTPSKGRTAAEVAGTAGNVLLIGSVATLFGYIMYTLYDNLFAEHGTTRVYNQSLDLIRANPQIKELFGTSIMGFGEPSHSQRQRQRAISHRQFEDPQGRQRLAMQYYIEDSKKRGPYLGVVKLDLVQTQNAWDYNYIVVDLYQKDGAGASIGRVDVLITNEFKNQVHDFEKEKRNQKFTPKNTDGSWVSVLNPATWRK
;
A
#
# COMPACT_ATOMS: atom_id res chain seq x y z
N MET A 1 5.67 -37.38 -57.16
CA MET A 1 5.12 -38.75 -57.06
C MET A 1 3.85 -38.67 -56.24
N LEU A 2 2.66 -39.15 -56.58
CA LEU A 2 2.09 -39.91 -57.69
C LEU A 2 0.55 -39.69 -57.52
N SER A 3 -0.15 -39.28 -58.56
CA SER A 3 -0.98 -40.16 -59.40
C SER A 3 -2.41 -40.35 -58.92
N LEU A 4 -3.31 -39.59 -59.57
CA LEU A 4 -4.47 -40.06 -60.32
C LEU A 4 -4.98 -41.51 -60.09
N ALA A 5 -6.28 -41.55 -59.78
CA ALA A 5 -7.34 -42.26 -60.52
C ALA A 5 -7.45 -43.81 -60.43
N ARG A 6 -8.68 -44.26 -60.09
CA ARG A 6 -9.63 -45.03 -60.93
C ARG A 6 -10.61 -45.80 -60.03
N THR A 7 -11.88 -45.42 -59.94
CA THR A 7 -13.04 -45.97 -60.70
C THR A 7 -13.09 -47.48 -60.85
N ARG A 8 -14.24 -48.09 -60.50
CA ARG A 8 -15.09 -48.95 -61.35
C ARG A 8 -16.41 -49.29 -60.62
N ILE A 9 -17.59 -48.90 -61.14
CA ILE A 9 -18.54 -49.68 -61.99
C ILE A 9 -19.24 -50.79 -61.17
N ALA A 10 -20.55 -51.03 -61.18
CA ALA A 10 -21.76 -50.44 -61.75
C ALA A 10 -22.97 -51.25 -61.21
N ARG A 11 -24.20 -50.75 -61.38
CA ARG A 11 -25.22 -51.31 -62.30
C ARG A 11 -26.58 -50.68 -62.03
N ARG A 12 -27.24 -50.34 -63.14
CA ARG A 12 -28.62 -49.90 -63.24
C ARG A 12 -29.56 -51.01 -62.75
N CYS A 13 -30.64 -50.62 -62.10
CA CYS A 13 -31.95 -51.23 -62.27
C CYS A 13 -33.02 -50.17 -61.98
N THR A 14 -33.60 -49.61 -63.04
CA THR A 14 -34.95 -49.03 -63.00
C THR A 14 -35.95 -50.15 -62.82
N PRO A 15 -37.05 -49.93 -62.09
CA PRO A 15 -38.31 -50.03 -62.80
C PRO A 15 -39.38 -49.01 -62.40
N ALA A 16 -40.22 -48.75 -63.41
CA ALA A 16 -41.67 -48.59 -63.33
C ALA A 16 -42.23 -47.36 -62.60
N LEU A 17 -42.57 -46.37 -63.43
CA LEU A 17 -43.74 -45.52 -63.28
C LEU A 17 -44.97 -46.34 -62.85
N LEU A 18 -45.55 -46.01 -61.70
CA LEU A 18 -46.96 -46.27 -61.41
C LEU A 18 -47.61 -44.99 -60.89
N SER A 19 -48.47 -44.46 -61.74
CA SER A 19 -49.48 -43.48 -61.40
C SER A 19 -50.29 -43.94 -60.18
N ARG A 20 -50.71 -43.01 -59.30
CA ARG A 20 -52.12 -42.81 -58.95
C ARG A 20 -52.31 -41.68 -57.93
N ARG A 21 -53.06 -40.68 -58.40
CA ARG A 21 -54.03 -39.82 -57.69
C ARG A 21 -53.58 -39.17 -56.38
N ALA A 22 -53.29 -37.86 -56.49
CA ALA A 22 -53.41 -36.94 -55.37
C ALA A 22 -54.86 -36.94 -54.85
N VAL A 23 -55.05 -37.47 -53.63
CA VAL A 23 -56.27 -37.30 -52.87
C VAL A 23 -56.14 -35.96 -52.15
N VAL A 24 -56.87 -34.95 -52.62
CA VAL A 24 -57.07 -33.70 -51.87
C VAL A 24 -58.03 -34.02 -50.74
N CYS A 25 -57.52 -34.25 -49.52
CA CYS A 25 -58.36 -34.25 -48.33
C CYS A 25 -58.83 -32.81 -48.06
N PRO A 26 -60.12 -32.57 -47.78
CA PRO A 26 -60.58 -31.24 -47.40
C PRO A 26 -59.97 -30.84 -46.06
N GLN A 27 -59.32 -29.68 -46.02
CA GLN A 27 -58.72 -29.09 -44.82
C GLN A 27 -59.83 -28.74 -43.82
N ARG A 28 -60.10 -29.66 -42.88
CA ARG A 28 -60.99 -29.41 -41.74
C ARG A 28 -60.34 -28.34 -40.85
N GLN A 29 -60.75 -27.08 -41.00
CA GLN A 29 -60.32 -26.00 -40.14
C GLN A 29 -60.81 -26.28 -38.70
N ARG A 30 -59.91 -26.85 -37.88
CA ARG A 30 -60.07 -26.80 -36.42
C ARG A 30 -59.86 -25.35 -36.02
N ILE A 31 -60.95 -24.66 -35.69
CA ILE A 31 -60.90 -23.39 -34.98
C ILE A 31 -60.21 -23.69 -33.64
N ARG A 32 -58.94 -23.28 -33.49
CA ARG A 32 -58.28 -23.28 -32.19
C ARG A 32 -58.87 -22.11 -31.41
N HIS A 33 -59.75 -22.41 -30.46
CA HIS A 33 -60.06 -21.46 -29.40
C HIS A 33 -58.76 -21.15 -28.66
N TYR A 34 -58.24 -19.93 -28.84
CA TYR A 34 -57.15 -19.41 -28.03
C TYR A 34 -57.79 -18.94 -26.72
N SER A 35 -57.63 -19.72 -25.65
CA SER A 35 -57.88 -19.21 -24.31
C SER A 35 -56.85 -18.12 -24.04
N THR A 36 -57.31 -16.88 -23.87
CA THR A 36 -56.46 -15.81 -23.35
C THR A 36 -56.01 -16.22 -21.95
N PRO A 37 -54.70 -16.28 -21.64
CA PRO A 37 -54.28 -16.55 -20.27
C PRO A 37 -54.75 -15.39 -19.40
N SER A 38 -55.71 -15.67 -18.52
CA SER A 38 -56.14 -14.76 -17.48
C SER A 38 -54.92 -14.35 -16.64
N LYS A 39 -54.80 -13.06 -16.34
CA LYS A 39 -53.73 -12.47 -15.51
C LYS A 39 -53.78 -13.04 -14.10
N GLY A 40 -53.21 -14.23 -13.91
CA GLY A 40 -52.92 -14.82 -12.61
C GLY A 40 -51.51 -15.37 -12.67
N ARG A 41 -50.54 -14.62 -12.13
CA ARG A 41 -49.18 -15.15 -11.97
C ARG A 41 -49.27 -16.35 -11.03
N THR A 42 -48.89 -17.53 -11.51
CA THR A 42 -48.89 -18.74 -10.69
C THR A 42 -47.84 -18.60 -9.58
N ALA A 43 -48.15 -19.11 -8.38
CA ALA A 43 -47.29 -19.00 -7.20
C ALA A 43 -45.85 -19.52 -7.46
N ALA A 44 -45.68 -20.49 -8.37
CA ALA A 44 -44.39 -21.03 -8.76
C ALA A 44 -43.49 -20.00 -9.50
N GLU A 45 -44.07 -19.13 -10.33
CA GLU A 45 -43.34 -18.10 -11.08
C GLU A 45 -42.94 -16.92 -10.18
N VAL A 46 -43.79 -16.59 -9.21
CA VAL A 46 -43.49 -15.63 -8.13
C VAL A 46 -42.44 -16.20 -7.17
N ALA A 47 -42.46 -17.49 -6.87
CA ALA A 47 -41.49 -18.13 -5.98
C ALA A 47 -40.06 -18.15 -6.54
N GLY A 48 -39.89 -18.42 -7.85
CA GLY A 48 -38.58 -18.33 -8.50
C GLY A 48 -38.04 -16.90 -8.52
N THR A 49 -38.91 -15.92 -8.77
CA THR A 49 -38.53 -14.50 -8.77
C THR A 49 -38.22 -14.00 -7.36
N ALA A 50 -39.02 -14.38 -6.36
CA ALA A 50 -38.80 -14.01 -4.95
C ALA A 50 -37.53 -14.65 -4.38
N GLY A 51 -37.25 -15.92 -4.72
CA GLY A 51 -36.00 -16.59 -4.33
C GLY A 51 -34.76 -15.91 -4.91
N ASN A 52 -34.81 -15.52 -6.19
CA ASN A 52 -33.72 -14.79 -6.83
C ASN A 52 -33.53 -13.40 -6.22
N VAL A 53 -34.61 -12.68 -5.89
CA VAL A 53 -34.53 -11.37 -5.23
C VAL A 53 -33.95 -11.49 -3.82
N LEU A 54 -34.33 -12.52 -3.05
CA LEU A 54 -33.76 -12.77 -1.73
C LEU A 54 -32.27 -13.13 -1.80
N LEU A 55 -31.87 -13.91 -2.80
CA LEU A 55 -30.48 -14.30 -3.01
C LEU A 55 -29.63 -13.09 -3.45
N ILE A 56 -30.11 -12.29 -4.40
CA ILE A 56 -29.42 -11.06 -4.81
C ILE A 56 -29.37 -10.06 -3.66
N GLY A 57 -30.47 -9.90 -2.91
CA GLY A 57 -30.53 -9.03 -1.75
C GLY A 57 -29.56 -9.44 -0.65
N SER A 58 -29.44 -10.74 -0.36
CA SER A 58 -28.51 -11.23 0.66
C SER A 58 -27.05 -11.02 0.25
N VAL A 59 -26.70 -11.31 -1.01
CA VAL A 59 -25.35 -11.08 -1.54
C VAL A 59 -25.01 -9.59 -1.55
N ALA A 60 -25.94 -8.73 -2.00
CA ALA A 60 -25.73 -7.29 -2.03
C ALA A 60 -25.58 -6.71 -0.62
N THR A 61 -26.35 -7.19 0.36
CA THR A 61 -26.26 -6.75 1.75
C THR A 61 -24.92 -7.16 2.37
N LEU A 62 -24.50 -8.41 2.18
CA LEU A 62 -23.21 -8.89 2.66
C LEU A 62 -22.04 -8.13 2.01
N PHE A 63 -22.10 -7.93 0.70
CA PHE A 63 -21.10 -7.17 -0.03
C PHE A 63 -21.04 -5.71 0.45
N GLY A 64 -22.20 -5.07 0.65
CA GLY A 64 -22.29 -3.72 1.20
C GLY A 64 -21.69 -3.62 2.60
N TYR A 65 -21.93 -4.61 3.47
CA TYR A 65 -21.34 -4.66 4.80
C TYR A 65 -19.81 -4.82 4.77
N ILE A 66 -19.30 -5.75 3.95
CA ILE A 66 -17.85 -5.93 3.77
C ILE A 66 -17.23 -4.66 3.19
N MET A 67 -17.85 -4.05 2.18
CA MET A 67 -17.37 -2.80 1.60
C MET A 67 -17.36 -1.66 2.61
N TYR A 68 -18.40 -1.52 3.43
CA TYR A 68 -18.48 -0.51 4.50
C TYR A 68 -17.35 -0.68 5.51
N THR A 69 -17.17 -1.89 6.04
CA THR A 69 -16.10 -2.19 7.01
C THR A 69 -14.70 -2.01 6.44
N LEU A 70 -14.48 -2.37 5.16
CA LEU A 70 -13.19 -2.12 4.49
C LEU A 70 -12.95 -0.64 4.26
N TYR A 71 -13.98 0.11 3.86
CA TYR A 71 -13.88 1.56 3.64
C TYR A 71 -13.46 2.27 4.93
N ASP A 72 -14.14 1.97 6.05
CA ASP A 72 -13.86 2.59 7.34
C ASP A 72 -12.41 2.31 7.82
N ASN A 73 -11.93 1.08 7.61
CA ASN A 73 -10.57 0.69 7.98
C ASN A 73 -9.48 1.23 7.02
N LEU A 74 -9.76 1.29 5.71
CA LEU A 74 -8.76 1.72 4.71
C LEU A 74 -8.58 3.23 4.69
N PHE A 75 -9.63 3.99 4.98
CA PHE A 75 -9.57 5.44 5.08
C PHE A 75 -9.31 5.94 6.50
N ALA A 76 -8.80 5.07 7.39
CA ALA A 76 -8.29 5.50 8.69
C ALA A 76 -7.38 6.71 8.49
N GLU A 77 -7.82 7.86 9.01
CA GLU A 77 -7.31 9.20 8.68
C GLU A 77 -5.82 9.38 9.04
N HIS A 78 -5.27 8.43 9.79
CA HIS A 78 -3.95 8.44 10.41
C HIS A 78 -2.94 7.50 9.72
N GLY A 79 -3.16 7.11 8.47
CA GLY A 79 -2.28 6.19 7.73
C GLY A 79 -0.85 6.69 7.54
N THR A 80 0.13 5.78 7.66
CA THR A 80 1.57 6.05 7.48
C THR A 80 1.92 6.59 6.08
N THR A 81 1.19 6.15 5.05
CA THR A 81 1.36 6.65 3.67
C THR A 81 1.05 8.14 3.55
N ARG A 82 0.03 8.64 4.27
CA ARG A 82 -0.32 10.07 4.27
C ARG A 82 0.80 10.89 4.92
N VAL A 83 1.29 10.42 6.07
CA VAL A 83 2.40 11.03 6.80
C VAL A 83 3.65 11.14 5.92
N TYR A 84 3.97 10.08 5.19
CA TYR A 84 5.09 10.06 4.24
C TYR A 84 4.93 11.08 3.10
N ASN A 85 3.75 11.12 2.46
CA ASN A 85 3.50 12.06 1.37
C ASN A 85 3.61 13.51 1.85
N GLN A 86 3.00 13.80 3.00
CA GLN A 86 3.04 15.13 3.61
C GLN A 86 4.47 15.53 4.01
N SER A 87 5.25 14.63 4.62
CA SER A 87 6.65 14.92 4.97
C SER A 87 7.52 15.13 3.73
N LEU A 88 7.27 14.38 2.65
CA LEU A 88 7.99 14.53 1.40
C LEU A 88 7.67 15.88 0.72
N ASP A 89 6.43 16.34 0.80
CA ASP A 89 6.04 17.65 0.26
C ASP A 89 6.65 18.81 1.06
N LEU A 90 6.72 18.69 2.39
CA LEU A 90 7.43 19.64 3.26
C LEU A 90 8.93 19.73 2.90
N ILE A 91 9.56 18.60 2.63
CA ILE A 91 10.96 18.53 2.20
C ILE A 91 11.16 19.19 0.83
N ARG A 92 10.24 18.96 -0.12
CA ARG A 92 10.28 19.59 -1.44
C ARG A 92 10.10 21.10 -1.39
N ALA A 93 9.38 21.61 -0.40
CA ALA A 93 9.18 23.03 -0.19
C ALA A 93 10.40 23.73 0.41
N ASN A 94 11.32 23.01 1.08
CA ASN A 94 12.48 23.61 1.72
C ASN A 94 13.54 24.06 0.68
N PRO A 95 13.96 25.34 0.68
CA PRO A 95 14.90 25.87 -0.32
C PRO A 95 16.28 25.22 -0.26
N GLN A 96 16.80 24.88 0.94
CA GLN A 96 18.13 24.28 1.10
C GLN A 96 18.20 22.90 0.46
N ILE A 97 17.14 22.11 0.60
CA ILE A 97 17.05 20.78 0.00
C ILE A 97 16.86 20.89 -1.52
N LYS A 98 16.05 21.86 -1.95
CA LYS A 98 15.81 22.13 -3.38
C LYS A 98 17.07 22.56 -4.12
N GLU A 99 17.99 23.30 -3.49
CA GLU A 99 19.28 23.65 -4.07
C GLU A 99 20.18 22.43 -4.30
N LEU A 100 20.14 21.45 -3.39
CA LEU A 100 20.99 20.25 -3.43
C LEU A 100 20.45 19.16 -4.36
N PHE A 101 19.16 18.85 -4.26
CA PHE A 101 18.52 17.77 -5.04
C PHE A 101 17.79 18.27 -6.29
N GLY A 102 17.67 19.59 -6.47
CA GLY A 102 16.95 20.18 -7.59
C GLY A 102 15.42 20.13 -7.46
N THR A 103 14.75 20.29 -8.60
CA THR A 103 13.27 20.44 -8.64
C THR A 103 12.50 19.14 -8.47
N SER A 104 13.13 17.96 -8.63
CA SER A 104 12.43 16.69 -8.78
C SER A 104 12.90 15.65 -7.77
N ILE A 105 12.37 15.72 -6.55
CA ILE A 105 12.76 14.84 -5.45
C ILE A 105 11.83 13.63 -5.37
N MET A 106 12.41 12.43 -5.39
CA MET A 106 11.71 11.17 -5.13
C MET A 106 12.15 10.58 -3.80
N GLY A 107 11.18 10.14 -3.01
CA GLY A 107 11.42 9.33 -1.82
C GLY A 107 11.31 7.83 -2.12
N PHE A 108 12.10 7.03 -1.43
CA PHE A 108 12.07 5.57 -1.48
C PHE A 108 12.37 4.99 -0.08
N GLY A 109 12.04 3.71 0.11
CA GLY A 109 12.37 2.99 1.33
C GLY A 109 13.87 2.72 1.48
N GLU A 110 14.23 1.67 2.19
CA GLU A 110 15.63 1.34 2.48
C GLU A 110 16.48 1.14 1.20
N PRO A 111 17.69 1.71 1.10
CA PRO A 111 18.53 1.59 -0.08
C PRO A 111 19.00 0.15 -0.25
N SER A 112 18.99 -0.32 -1.49
CA SER A 112 19.55 -1.62 -1.89
C SER A 112 20.62 -1.42 -2.94
N HIS A 113 21.60 -2.34 -2.97
CA HIS A 113 22.62 -2.41 -4.00
C HIS A 113 22.02 -2.70 -5.41
N SER A 114 20.83 -3.31 -5.48
CA SER A 114 20.12 -3.61 -6.74
C SER A 114 19.08 -2.55 -7.10
N GLN A 115 19.16 -1.99 -8.31
CA GLN A 115 18.20 -0.99 -8.81
C GLN A 115 16.78 -1.55 -8.98
N ARG A 116 16.64 -2.86 -9.27
CA ARG A 116 15.34 -3.52 -9.48
C ARG A 116 14.56 -3.69 -8.18
N GLN A 117 15.23 -3.56 -7.03
CA GLN A 117 14.68 -3.78 -5.70
C GLN A 117 14.32 -2.47 -4.97
N ARG A 118 14.16 -1.36 -5.71
CA ARG A 118 13.86 -0.01 -5.19
C ARG A 118 12.40 0.19 -4.72
N GLN A 119 11.53 -0.80 -4.88
CA GLN A 119 10.17 -0.79 -4.33
C GLN A 119 10.14 -1.41 -2.92
N ARG A 120 10.90 -0.85 -1.98
CA ARG A 120 10.84 -1.29 -0.57
C ARG A 120 9.78 -0.50 0.18
N ALA A 121 9.14 -1.18 1.13
CA ALA A 121 8.29 -0.53 2.11
C ALA A 121 9.10 0.51 2.91
N ILE A 122 8.45 1.59 3.30
CA ILE A 122 9.04 2.64 4.12
C ILE A 122 9.16 2.12 5.55
N SER A 123 10.34 2.28 6.14
CA SER A 123 10.59 1.88 7.51
C SER A 123 9.84 2.82 8.45
N HIS A 124 8.88 2.27 9.18
CA HIS A 124 8.11 3.00 10.18
C HIS A 124 7.98 2.14 11.43
N ARG A 125 7.92 2.81 12.59
CA ARG A 125 7.75 2.18 13.88
C ARG A 125 6.78 2.99 14.71
N GLN A 126 5.71 2.35 15.14
CA GLN A 126 4.81 2.88 16.15
C GLN A 126 5.24 2.38 17.52
N PHE A 127 5.32 3.29 18.48
CA PHE A 127 5.66 2.96 19.86
C PHE A 127 4.95 3.93 20.80
N GLU A 128 4.79 3.54 22.06
CA GLU A 128 4.17 4.39 23.07
C GLU A 128 5.24 5.06 23.92
N ASP A 129 5.06 6.35 24.17
CA ASP A 129 5.91 7.10 25.08
C ASP A 129 5.70 6.68 26.54
N PRO A 130 6.68 6.96 27.42
CA PRO A 130 6.49 6.87 28.87
C PRO A 130 5.31 7.72 29.40
N GLN A 131 4.89 8.73 28.62
CA GLN A 131 3.77 9.62 28.92
C GLN A 131 2.41 9.07 28.42
N GLY A 132 2.38 7.86 27.83
CA GLY A 132 1.18 7.22 27.30
C GLY A 132 0.70 7.77 25.95
N ARG A 133 1.52 8.55 25.26
CA ARG A 133 1.21 9.09 23.92
C ARG A 133 1.75 8.15 22.86
N GLN A 134 0.97 7.85 21.82
CA GLN A 134 1.48 7.08 20.68
C GLN A 134 2.43 7.96 19.86
N ARG A 135 3.55 7.37 19.44
CA ARG A 135 4.52 7.96 18.54
C ARG A 135 4.66 7.15 17.27
N LEU A 136 4.99 7.86 16.20
CA LEU A 136 5.32 7.29 14.91
C LEU A 136 6.69 7.82 14.47
N ALA A 137 7.71 6.96 14.52
CA ALA A 137 8.98 7.24 13.89
C ALA A 137 9.01 6.66 12.48
N MET A 138 9.53 7.42 11.53
CA MET A 138 9.67 6.97 10.14
C MET A 138 11.04 7.35 9.59
N GLN A 139 11.59 6.46 8.77
CA GLN A 139 12.81 6.70 8.04
C GLN A 139 12.65 6.29 6.58
N TYR A 140 13.03 7.20 5.69
CA TYR A 140 13.07 6.96 4.26
C TYR A 140 14.21 7.73 3.62
N TYR A 141 14.44 7.49 2.34
CA TYR A 141 15.57 8.00 1.59
C TYR A 141 15.07 8.86 0.45
N ILE A 142 15.82 9.90 0.10
CA ILE A 142 15.49 10.80 -1.01
C ILE A 142 16.65 10.86 -2.00
N GLU A 143 16.31 10.87 -3.28
CA GLU A 143 17.22 11.07 -4.41
C GLU A 143 16.56 12.02 -5.41
N ASP A 144 17.39 12.67 -6.24
CA ASP A 144 16.90 13.37 -7.43
C ASP A 144 16.43 12.35 -8.47
N SER A 145 15.26 12.60 -9.05
CA SER A 145 14.64 11.78 -10.07
C SER A 145 15.29 11.94 -11.44
N LYS A 146 15.65 13.17 -11.79
CA LYS A 146 16.07 13.50 -13.16
C LYS A 146 17.55 13.24 -13.36
N LYS A 147 18.37 13.61 -12.38
CA LYS A 147 19.78 13.29 -12.37
C LYS A 147 19.99 12.29 -11.25
N ARG A 148 20.65 11.17 -11.53
CA ARG A 148 21.13 10.28 -10.47
C ARG A 148 22.26 11.03 -9.76
N GLY A 149 21.88 11.92 -8.86
CA GLY A 149 22.78 12.87 -8.23
C GLY A 149 23.85 12.17 -7.40
N PRO A 150 24.96 12.87 -7.10
CA PRO A 150 26.01 12.38 -6.21
C PRO A 150 25.54 12.34 -4.74
N TYR A 151 24.33 12.81 -4.43
CA TYR A 151 23.83 12.93 -3.06
C TYR A 151 22.68 11.96 -2.79
N LEU A 152 22.69 11.42 -1.57
CA LEU A 152 21.64 10.58 -0.99
C LEU A 152 21.18 11.26 0.30
N GLY A 153 19.89 11.56 0.43
CA GLY A 153 19.32 12.06 1.67
C GLY A 153 18.67 10.95 2.47
N VAL A 154 18.90 10.91 3.78
CA VAL A 154 18.18 10.06 4.72
C VAL A 154 17.29 10.94 5.58
N VAL A 155 15.99 10.78 5.42
CA VAL A 155 14.99 11.52 6.17
C VAL A 155 14.64 10.72 7.40
N LYS A 156 14.73 11.37 8.57
CA LYS A 156 14.24 10.86 9.84
C LYS A 156 13.20 11.82 10.37
N LEU A 157 12.08 11.26 10.77
CA LEU A 157 10.99 12.04 11.33
C LEU A 157 10.34 11.29 12.49
N ASP A 158 9.82 12.06 13.42
CA ASP A 158 9.08 11.59 14.59
C ASP A 158 7.81 12.41 14.70
N LEU A 159 6.69 11.72 14.92
CA LEU A 159 5.40 12.33 15.16
C LEU A 159 4.82 11.83 16.47
N VAL A 160 4.06 12.70 17.12
CA VAL A 160 3.26 12.36 18.29
C VAL A 160 1.80 12.39 17.89
N GLN A 161 1.04 11.41 18.35
CA GLN A 161 -0.40 11.38 18.18
C GLN A 161 -1.04 12.38 19.15
N THR A 162 -1.67 13.40 18.58
CA THR A 162 -2.65 14.26 19.25
C THR A 162 -4.04 13.68 18.99
N GLN A 163 -5.06 14.16 19.71
CA GLN A 163 -6.43 13.63 19.75
C GLN A 163 -6.91 13.00 18.43
N ASN A 164 -6.80 13.72 17.31
CA ASN A 164 -7.21 13.25 15.97
C ASN A 164 -6.15 13.56 14.87
N ALA A 165 -4.89 13.78 15.22
CA ALA A 165 -3.88 14.15 14.21
C ALA A 165 -2.48 13.71 14.61
N TRP A 166 -1.62 13.49 13.62
CA TRP A 166 -0.19 13.33 13.83
C TRP A 166 0.50 14.69 13.78
N ASP A 167 1.10 15.10 14.89
CA ASP A 167 1.87 16.32 14.98
C ASP A 167 3.36 16.02 14.82
N TYR A 168 4.04 16.78 13.95
CA TYR A 168 5.47 16.62 13.72
C TYR A 168 6.28 17.15 14.90
N ASN A 169 7.09 16.28 15.53
CA ASN A 169 8.10 16.72 16.49
C ASN A 169 9.29 17.31 15.74
N TYR A 170 9.83 16.53 14.80
CA TYR A 170 10.94 16.94 13.94
C TYR A 170 10.92 16.25 12.59
N ILE A 171 11.49 16.92 11.60
CA ILE A 171 11.88 16.37 10.31
C ILE A 171 13.32 16.80 10.05
N VAL A 172 14.21 15.82 9.97
CA VAL A 172 15.63 16.01 9.79
C VAL A 172 16.09 15.22 8.58
N VAL A 173 16.94 15.82 7.76
CA VAL A 173 17.51 15.20 6.56
C VAL A 173 19.02 15.14 6.71
N ASP A 174 19.54 13.92 6.85
CA ASP A 174 20.97 13.64 6.83
C ASP A 174 21.43 13.47 5.37
N LEU A 175 22.44 14.22 4.95
CA LEU A 175 22.95 14.23 3.58
C LEU A 175 24.23 13.40 3.46
N TYR A 176 24.28 12.50 2.48
CA TYR A 176 25.42 11.63 2.22
C TYR A 176 25.89 11.76 0.78
N GLN A 177 27.20 11.68 0.57
CA GLN A 177 27.77 11.56 -0.76
C GLN A 177 27.81 10.09 -1.21
N LYS A 178 27.38 9.83 -2.44
CA LYS A 178 27.28 8.50 -3.05
C LYS A 178 28.60 7.96 -3.58
N ASP A 179 29.59 8.85 -3.77
CA ASP A 179 30.84 8.60 -4.51
C ASP A 179 31.90 7.78 -3.74
N GLY A 180 31.47 6.88 -2.84
CA GLY A 180 32.31 5.80 -2.28
C GLY A 180 32.97 6.07 -0.93
N ALA A 181 33.07 7.32 -0.47
CA ALA A 181 33.64 7.62 0.85
C ALA A 181 32.61 7.62 2.00
N GLY A 182 31.30 7.62 1.68
CA GLY A 182 30.22 7.60 2.68
C GLY A 182 30.23 8.76 3.66
N ALA A 183 30.93 9.86 3.35
CA ALA A 183 31.02 11.02 4.22
C ALA A 183 29.65 11.71 4.30
N SER A 184 29.18 11.93 5.53
CA SER A 184 28.02 12.79 5.78
C SER A 184 28.41 14.23 5.46
N ILE A 185 27.76 14.83 4.48
CA ILE A 185 28.01 16.22 4.06
C ILE A 185 27.46 17.18 5.10
N GLY A 186 26.33 16.83 5.69
CA GLY A 186 25.68 17.66 6.70
C GLY A 186 24.29 17.15 7.05
N ARG A 187 23.64 17.90 7.94
CA ARG A 187 22.27 17.69 8.39
C ARG A 187 21.47 18.96 8.10
N VAL A 188 20.30 18.80 7.51
CA VAL A 188 19.34 19.88 7.25
C VAL A 188 18.11 19.65 8.11
N ASP A 189 17.78 20.64 8.91
CA ASP A 189 16.62 20.62 9.79
C ASP A 189 15.46 21.31 9.06
N VAL A 190 14.42 20.55 8.69
CA VAL A 190 13.30 21.06 7.89
C VAL A 190 12.21 21.61 8.78
N LEU A 191 11.86 20.87 9.83
CA LEU A 191 10.92 21.30 10.86
C LEU A 191 11.43 20.83 12.20
N ILE A 192 11.50 21.74 13.17
CA ILE A 192 11.77 21.45 14.57
C ILE A 192 10.75 22.26 15.36
N THR A 193 9.84 21.59 16.07
CA THR A 193 8.92 22.28 16.96
C THR A 193 9.71 22.86 18.14
N ASN A 194 9.38 24.08 18.58
CA ASN A 194 10.11 24.80 19.64
C ASN A 194 10.22 23.98 20.94
N GLU A 195 9.17 23.24 21.27
CA GLU A 195 9.16 22.34 22.44
C GLU A 195 10.19 21.22 22.32
N PHE A 196 10.30 20.60 21.13
CA PHE A 196 11.26 19.55 20.87
C PHE A 196 12.70 20.07 20.86
N LYS A 197 12.94 21.26 20.30
CA LYS A 197 14.28 21.89 20.31
C LYS A 197 14.82 22.05 21.73
N ASN A 198 13.97 22.46 22.66
CA ASN A 198 14.32 22.63 24.06
C ASN A 198 14.56 21.28 24.74
N GLN A 199 13.69 20.29 24.52
CA GLN A 199 13.87 18.93 25.07
C GLN A 199 15.18 18.27 24.62
N VAL A 200 15.52 18.36 23.33
CA VAL A 200 16.80 17.83 22.82
C VAL A 200 17.97 18.58 23.44
N HIS A 201 17.88 19.91 23.53
CA HIS A 201 18.93 20.70 24.13
C HIS A 201 19.16 20.32 25.59
N ASP A 202 18.09 20.16 26.37
CA ASP A 202 18.14 19.76 27.78
C ASP A 202 18.69 18.34 27.94
N PHE A 203 18.26 17.40 27.09
CA PHE A 203 18.77 16.04 27.10
C PHE A 203 20.25 15.96 26.71
N GLU A 204 20.71 16.75 25.74
CA GLU A 204 22.13 16.85 25.39
C GLU A 204 22.94 17.49 26.53
N LYS A 205 22.38 18.49 27.20
CA LYS A 205 22.98 19.11 28.38
C LYS A 205 23.12 18.08 29.50
N GLU A 206 22.09 17.27 29.74
CA GLU A 206 22.11 16.18 30.72
C GLU A 206 23.12 15.09 30.34
N LYS A 207 23.14 14.62 29.09
CA LYS A 207 24.15 13.64 28.61
C LYS A 207 25.58 14.16 28.74
N ARG A 208 25.82 15.44 28.41
CA ARG A 208 27.13 16.07 28.64
C ARG A 208 27.47 16.09 30.12
N ASN A 209 26.53 16.49 30.98
CA ASN A 209 26.73 16.54 32.43
C ASN A 209 26.98 15.15 33.04
N GLN A 210 26.22 14.13 32.61
CA GLN A 210 26.43 12.72 33.03
C GLN A 210 27.78 12.17 32.58
N LYS A 211 28.29 12.62 31.42
CA LYS A 211 29.63 12.24 30.93
C LYS A 211 30.75 12.91 31.74
N PHE A 212 30.45 14.01 32.42
CA PHE A 212 31.37 14.73 33.31
C PHE A 212 31.25 14.34 34.79
N THR A 213 30.18 13.65 35.20
CA THR A 213 30.16 12.97 36.50
C THR A 213 30.92 11.67 36.36
N PRO A 214 32.12 11.49 36.96
CA PRO A 214 32.71 10.16 37.02
C PRO A 214 31.68 9.24 37.66
N LYS A 215 31.43 8.09 37.04
CA LYS A 215 30.51 7.05 37.56
C LYS A 215 31.13 6.53 38.86
N ASN A 216 30.87 7.24 39.95
CA ASN A 216 31.49 7.02 41.23
C ASN A 216 30.53 6.22 42.08
N THR A 217 30.78 4.92 42.20
CA THR A 217 30.15 4.18 43.28
C THR A 217 30.77 4.52 44.62
N ASP A 218 32.00 5.07 44.71
CA ASP A 218 32.67 5.27 45.99
C ASP A 218 33.45 6.60 46.07
N GLY A 219 32.77 7.73 45.80
CA GLY A 219 33.05 9.11 46.25
C GLY A 219 34.45 9.77 46.22
N SER A 220 35.58 9.08 46.02
CA SER A 220 36.88 9.57 46.50
C SER A 220 38.05 9.26 45.56
N TRP A 221 38.62 10.31 44.98
CA TRP A 221 39.91 10.27 44.25
C TRP A 221 41.09 9.81 45.12
N VAL A 222 40.94 9.80 46.45
CA VAL A 222 41.98 9.35 47.41
C VAL A 222 42.16 7.83 47.39
N SER A 223 41.15 7.07 46.95
CA SER A 223 41.21 5.60 46.88
C SER A 223 42.25 5.06 45.89
N VAL A 224 42.60 5.83 44.87
CA VAL A 224 43.63 5.50 43.85
C VAL A 224 45.05 5.54 44.46
N LEU A 225 45.25 6.35 45.50
CA LEU A 225 46.53 6.50 46.19
C LEU A 225 46.65 5.59 47.42
N ASN A 226 45.65 4.76 47.71
CA ASN A 226 45.72 3.81 48.81
C ASN A 226 46.42 2.51 48.34
N PRO A 227 47.66 2.23 48.78
CA PRO A 227 48.41 1.05 48.31
C PRO A 227 47.77 -0.29 48.73
N ALA A 228 46.76 -0.28 49.61
CA ALA A 228 46.03 -1.47 50.04
C ALA A 228 45.10 -2.07 48.95
N THR A 229 44.72 -1.30 47.92
CA THR A 229 43.80 -1.76 46.87
C THR A 229 44.49 -2.38 45.64
N TRP A 230 45.83 -2.34 45.58
CA TRP A 230 46.63 -2.84 44.43
C TRP A 230 46.89 -4.35 44.43
N ARG A 231 46.33 -5.09 45.39
CA ARG A 231 46.36 -6.56 45.38
C ARG A 231 44.96 -7.14 45.30
N LYS A 232 44.54 -7.47 44.07
CA LYS A 232 43.76 -8.66 43.72
C LYS A 232 44.15 -9.10 42.32
#